data_AF-A0AAX6M8C5-F1
#
_entry.id   AF-A0AAX6M8C5-F1
#
_cell.length_a   1.000
_cell.length_b   1.000
_cell.length_c   1.000
_cell.angle_alpha   90.00
_cell.angle_beta   90.00
_cell.angle_gamma   90.00
#
_symmetry.space_group_name_H-M   'P 1'
#
loop_
_entity.id
_entity.type
_entity.pdbx_description
1 polymer ?
#
loop_
_entity_poly.entity_id
_entity_poly.type
_entity_poly.pdbx_seq_one_letter_code
_entity_poly.pdbx_strand_id
1 'polypeptide(L)'
;MAELPKTYKAGVLTGKNIPIEFQERELKLPGAGQVLVKILACGVCFSDVCAQRGEYGDDVYPRVPGHELVGEVVAIGSGVTRFKGGERVGGPWHGGHDWTCRQCARGQFQMCDNQEVNGVSRDGGYAEYTYLREEAVVRVPADVDPAETAPLLCAGVTVFNSMRKMHVEQGNMVAVQGVGGLGHLAVQYANKMGYKVVAISSGDEKRKFAEQLGAHKYIDASKEDAVKALQGLGGAAMIVSTAPNAEAISPLIGGLQAGGKLLVLGPPHDPVPFNTLLMNLKSLSVHGWSNGHALDSEEAIRFSVDHGVKCWVERYPLAEAAKAMETCAANKARFRNVLIPAVPSFTNHEAFVYAILNSTNFHRASHNASAVRWNTTLASFASDYLAGSPFFENKSCRMKHSGGPYGENLALGCSDAGDCVDMWAREAVQYDFDYPGFSEETGHFTQLVWRDTTDVGCGAKLCPGNYGWYLACEYWPRGNIIGAFGDEVERESGAATLRGKKGVGEWIVEMMVVFAVMVAWWGLA
;
A
#
# COMPACT_ATOMS: atom_id res chain seq x y z
N MET A 1 -10.65 -20.87 -9.10
CA MET A 1 -10.24 -20.22 -7.84
C MET A 1 -9.51 -21.26 -7.01
N ALA A 2 -8.35 -20.92 -6.45
CA ALA A 2 -7.64 -21.83 -5.56
C ALA A 2 -8.55 -22.23 -4.38
N GLU A 3 -8.44 -23.47 -3.92
CA GLU A 3 -9.19 -23.94 -2.75
C GLU A 3 -8.74 -23.13 -1.52
N LEU A 4 -9.72 -22.60 -0.76
CA LEU A 4 -9.43 -21.85 0.46
C LEU A 4 -8.91 -22.82 1.55
N PRO A 5 -7.92 -22.42 2.36
CA PRO A 5 -7.45 -23.27 3.45
C PRO A 5 -8.52 -23.40 4.52
N LYS A 6 -8.48 -24.50 5.28
CA LYS A 6 -9.43 -24.75 6.39
C LYS A 6 -9.13 -23.88 7.61
N THR A 7 -7.87 -23.51 7.80
CA THR A 7 -7.42 -22.65 8.90
C THR A 7 -6.44 -21.59 8.39
N TYR A 8 -6.21 -20.58 9.22
CA TYR A 8 -5.24 -19.53 8.95
C TYR A 8 -4.65 -18.99 10.26
N LYS A 9 -3.45 -18.41 10.17
CA LYS A 9 -2.76 -17.78 11.31
C LYS A 9 -3.21 -16.35 11.52
N ALA A 10 -3.42 -16.00 12.78
CA ALA A 10 -3.69 -14.64 13.23
C ALA A 10 -2.97 -14.32 14.53
N GLY A 11 -2.42 -13.11 14.64
CA GLY A 11 -1.93 -12.56 15.89
C GLY A 11 -3.11 -12.00 16.69
N VAL A 12 -3.25 -12.45 17.93
CA VAL A 12 -4.39 -12.14 18.81
C VAL A 12 -3.88 -11.43 20.06
N LEU A 13 -4.48 -10.29 20.36
CA LEU A 13 -4.41 -9.66 21.67
C LEU A 13 -5.39 -10.40 22.58
N THR A 14 -4.87 -11.14 23.56
CA THR A 14 -5.67 -11.95 24.49
C THR A 14 -6.08 -11.19 25.76
N GLY A 15 -5.43 -10.04 26.02
CA GLY A 15 -5.75 -9.17 27.14
C GLY A 15 -4.84 -7.95 27.21
N LYS A 16 -5.14 -7.08 28.18
CA LYS A 16 -4.45 -5.82 28.42
C LYS A 16 -2.99 -6.02 28.81
N ASN A 17 -2.10 -5.29 28.14
CA ASN A 17 -0.64 -5.32 28.28
C ASN A 17 -0.04 -6.72 28.02
N ILE A 18 -0.76 -7.60 27.33
CA ILE A 18 -0.25 -8.91 26.94
C ILE A 18 0.34 -8.79 25.52
N PRO A 19 1.57 -9.28 25.29
CA PRO A 19 2.12 -9.42 23.93
C PRO A 19 1.17 -10.16 22.99
N ILE A 20 1.20 -9.82 21.71
CA ILE A 20 0.37 -10.51 20.72
C ILE A 20 0.79 -11.98 20.59
N GLU A 21 -0.18 -12.88 20.55
CA GLU A 21 0.03 -14.33 20.46
C GLU A 21 -0.54 -14.87 19.14
N PHE A 22 0.21 -15.72 18.45
CA PHE A 22 -0.26 -16.32 17.19
C PHE A 22 -1.11 -17.56 17.45
N GLN A 23 -2.27 -17.60 16.81
CA GLN A 23 -3.24 -18.69 16.89
C GLN A 23 -3.66 -19.16 15.49
N GLU A 24 -3.87 -20.46 15.34
CA GLU A 24 -4.58 -21.03 14.18
C GLU A 24 -6.08 -20.83 14.38
N ARG A 25 -6.76 -20.25 13.38
CA ARG A 25 -8.20 -19.99 13.40
C ARG A 25 -8.88 -20.69 12.24
N GLU A 26 -10.09 -21.17 12.48
CA GLU A 26 -10.93 -21.74 11.43
C GLU A 26 -11.30 -20.66 10.40
N LEU A 27 -11.08 -20.97 9.12
CA LEU A 27 -11.54 -20.15 8.01
C LEU A 27 -12.98 -20.55 7.65
N LYS A 28 -13.85 -19.55 7.57
CA LYS A 28 -15.27 -19.70 7.21
C LYS A 28 -15.55 -18.87 5.96
N LEU A 29 -16.61 -19.23 5.24
CA LEU A 29 -17.11 -18.35 4.19
C LEU A 29 -17.66 -17.05 4.81
N PRO A 30 -17.49 -15.90 4.15
CA PRO A 30 -17.95 -14.63 4.68
C PRO A 30 -19.48 -14.60 4.81
N GLY A 31 -19.97 -13.95 5.87
CA GLY A 31 -21.40 -13.73 6.11
C GLY A 31 -22.01 -12.68 5.18
N ALA A 32 -23.32 -12.44 5.30
CA ALA A 32 -24.00 -11.43 4.49
C ALA A 32 -23.35 -10.04 4.63
N GLY A 33 -23.19 -9.34 3.50
CA GLY A 33 -22.54 -8.02 3.45
C GLY A 33 -21.04 -8.02 3.79
N GLN A 34 -20.40 -9.19 3.88
CA GLN A 34 -18.96 -9.29 4.16
C GLN A 34 -18.17 -9.81 2.95
N VAL A 35 -16.91 -9.40 2.87
CA VAL A 35 -15.91 -9.97 1.98
C VAL A 35 -14.83 -10.65 2.81
N LEU A 36 -14.32 -11.78 2.31
CA LEU A 36 -13.13 -12.43 2.84
C LEU A 36 -11.92 -11.96 2.03
N VAL A 37 -10.93 -11.43 2.72
CA VAL A 37 -9.73 -10.83 2.14
C VAL A 37 -8.50 -11.65 2.55
N LYS A 38 -7.70 -12.08 1.59
CA LYS A 38 -6.35 -12.58 1.81
C LYS A 38 -5.40 -11.39 1.94
N ILE A 39 -4.75 -11.24 3.09
CA ILE A 39 -3.96 -10.05 3.41
C ILE A 39 -2.58 -10.16 2.74
N LEU A 40 -2.15 -9.06 2.12
CA LEU A 40 -0.83 -8.92 1.49
C LEU A 40 0.10 -8.06 2.34
N ALA A 41 -0.45 -7.03 2.99
CA ALA A 41 0.27 -6.17 3.90
C ALA A 41 -0.69 -5.59 4.95
N CYS A 42 -0.21 -5.36 6.17
CA CYS A 42 -0.91 -4.58 7.18
C CYS A 42 0.06 -3.63 7.89
N GLY A 43 -0.23 -2.33 7.85
CA GLY A 43 0.53 -1.35 8.63
C GLY A 43 0.36 -1.56 10.14
N VAL A 44 1.37 -1.13 10.89
CA VAL A 44 1.39 -1.10 12.36
C VAL A 44 1.28 0.35 12.79
N CYS A 45 0.18 0.66 13.47
CA CYS A 45 -0.10 2.00 13.97
C CYS A 45 0.06 2.06 15.49
N PHE A 46 0.29 3.27 16.01
CA PHE A 46 0.29 3.49 17.46
C PHE A 46 -1.07 3.17 18.08
N SER A 47 -2.18 3.31 17.33
CA SER A 47 -3.50 2.89 17.80
C SER A 47 -3.59 1.38 18.07
N ASP A 48 -2.82 0.54 17.36
CA ASP A 48 -2.76 -0.90 17.68
C ASP A 48 -2.02 -1.14 19.01
N VAL A 49 -1.04 -0.29 19.34
CA VAL A 49 -0.37 -0.27 20.65
C VAL A 49 -1.34 0.19 21.75
N CYS A 50 -2.16 1.22 21.49
CA CYS A 50 -3.23 1.64 22.39
C CYS A 50 -4.24 0.51 22.65
N ALA A 51 -4.60 -0.24 21.60
CA ALA A 51 -5.45 -1.42 21.74
C ALA A 51 -4.80 -2.45 22.66
N GLN A 52 -3.52 -2.80 22.47
CA GLN A 52 -2.79 -3.71 23.37
C GLN A 52 -2.69 -3.20 24.81
N ARG A 53 -2.58 -1.88 25.01
CA ARG A 53 -2.53 -1.25 26.33
C ARG A 53 -3.89 -1.18 27.02
N GLY A 54 -4.97 -1.60 26.36
CA GLY A 54 -6.33 -1.55 26.88
C GLY A 54 -6.88 -0.13 27.00
N GLU A 55 -6.42 0.80 26.15
CA GLU A 55 -6.88 2.18 26.15
C GLU A 55 -8.29 2.34 25.55
N TYR A 56 -8.78 1.33 24.84
CA TYR A 56 -10.15 1.26 24.30
C TYR A 56 -11.12 0.44 25.18
N GLY A 57 -10.70 0.06 26.39
CA GLY A 57 -11.50 -0.77 27.30
C GLY A 57 -11.29 -2.28 27.15
N ASP A 58 -11.81 -3.04 28.11
CA ASP A 58 -11.58 -4.49 28.21
C ASP A 58 -12.42 -5.31 27.21
N ASP A 59 -13.53 -4.75 26.71
CA ASP A 59 -14.43 -5.39 25.73
C ASP A 59 -13.79 -5.58 24.34
N VAL A 60 -12.57 -5.07 24.14
CA VAL A 60 -11.80 -5.30 22.92
C VAL A 60 -11.40 -6.77 22.81
N TYR A 61 -10.99 -7.42 23.90
CA TYR A 61 -10.30 -8.71 23.87
C TYR A 61 -11.25 -9.93 23.88
N PRO A 62 -10.89 -11.05 23.24
CA PRO A 62 -9.74 -11.24 22.35
C PRO A 62 -9.94 -10.56 20.98
N ARG A 63 -8.86 -9.99 20.43
CA ARG A 63 -8.90 -9.25 19.16
C ARG A 63 -7.71 -9.51 18.28
N VAL A 64 -7.93 -9.72 16.98
CA VAL A 64 -6.87 -9.54 15.99
C VAL A 64 -6.75 -8.04 15.70
N PRO A 65 -5.63 -7.36 16.01
CA PRO A 65 -5.47 -5.93 15.75
C PRO A 65 -5.14 -5.65 14.27
N GLY A 66 -4.90 -4.38 13.94
CA GLY A 66 -4.50 -3.93 12.60
C GLY A 66 -5.65 -3.37 11.77
N HIS A 67 -5.48 -2.14 11.30
CA HIS A 67 -6.51 -1.38 10.57
C HIS A 67 -5.94 -0.61 9.38
N GLU A 68 -4.82 -1.12 8.88
CA GLU A 68 -4.07 -0.57 7.75
C GLU A 68 -3.77 -1.70 6.76
N LEU A 69 -4.78 -2.50 6.40
CA LEU A 69 -4.55 -3.71 5.61
C LEU A 69 -4.87 -3.51 4.12
N VAL A 70 -4.04 -4.11 3.27
CA VAL A 70 -4.26 -4.26 1.82
C VAL A 70 -4.21 -5.74 1.49
N GLY A 71 -5.15 -6.21 0.67
CA GLY A 71 -5.29 -7.61 0.31
C GLY A 71 -6.17 -7.86 -0.90
N GLU A 72 -6.47 -9.12 -1.17
CA GLU A 72 -7.29 -9.53 -2.31
C GLU A 72 -8.57 -10.20 -1.84
N VAL A 73 -9.69 -9.87 -2.47
CA VAL A 73 -10.97 -10.53 -2.22
C VAL A 73 -10.88 -11.97 -2.71
N VAL A 74 -11.07 -12.94 -1.82
CA VAL A 74 -11.05 -14.37 -2.16
C VAL A 74 -12.43 -15.03 -2.04
N ALA A 75 -13.36 -14.40 -1.32
CA ALA A 75 -14.78 -14.79 -1.32
C ALA A 75 -15.66 -13.58 -0.95
N ILE A 76 -16.93 -13.63 -1.36
CA ILE A 76 -17.94 -12.63 -1.04
C ILE A 76 -19.16 -13.30 -0.42
N GLY A 77 -19.78 -12.63 0.54
CA GLY A 77 -21.01 -13.07 1.18
C GLY A 77 -22.26 -12.60 0.43
N SER A 78 -23.42 -13.11 0.87
CA SER A 78 -24.71 -12.73 0.29
C SER A 78 -24.94 -11.21 0.38
N GLY A 79 -25.47 -10.62 -0.70
CA GLY A 79 -25.81 -9.19 -0.76
C GLY A 79 -24.64 -8.26 -1.10
N VAL A 80 -23.41 -8.77 -1.18
CA VAL A 80 -22.26 -7.99 -1.65
C VAL A 80 -22.41 -7.71 -3.15
N THR A 81 -22.27 -6.45 -3.55
CA THR A 81 -22.44 -5.96 -4.93
C THR A 81 -21.31 -5.04 -5.40
N ARG A 82 -20.56 -4.42 -4.48
CA ARG A 82 -19.47 -3.47 -4.76
C ARG A 82 -18.15 -4.14 -5.16
N PHE A 83 -17.98 -5.42 -4.83
CA PHE A 83 -16.72 -6.16 -4.98
C PHE A 83 -16.94 -7.59 -5.49
N LYS A 84 -15.91 -8.16 -6.11
CA LYS A 84 -15.86 -9.56 -6.57
C LYS A 84 -14.50 -10.17 -6.27
N GLY A 85 -14.40 -11.50 -6.40
CA GLY A 85 -13.15 -12.23 -6.23
C GLY A 85 -12.03 -11.73 -7.16
N GLY A 86 -10.81 -11.68 -6.64
CA GLY A 86 -9.59 -11.21 -7.31
C GLY A 86 -9.35 -9.71 -7.23
N GLU A 87 -10.29 -8.91 -6.72
CA GLU A 87 -10.09 -7.46 -6.60
C GLU A 87 -9.13 -7.10 -5.45
N ARG A 88 -8.24 -6.13 -5.72
CA ARG A 88 -7.34 -5.54 -4.74
C ARG A 88 -8.11 -4.52 -3.89
N VAL A 89 -8.13 -4.75 -2.60
CA VAL A 89 -8.93 -3.99 -1.63
C VAL A 89 -8.13 -3.68 -0.37
N GLY A 90 -8.67 -2.81 0.47
CA GLY A 90 -8.10 -2.51 1.79
C GLY A 90 -9.16 -2.37 2.89
N GLY A 91 -8.70 -2.55 4.12
CA GLY A 91 -9.47 -2.39 5.35
C GLY A 91 -8.86 -1.26 6.20
N PRO A 92 -9.44 -0.05 6.18
CA PRO A 92 -8.98 1.10 6.96
C PRO A 92 -9.48 1.04 8.42
N TRP A 93 -9.25 2.10 9.20
CA TRP A 93 -9.84 2.26 10.55
C TRP A 93 -11.35 2.08 10.57
N HIS A 94 -12.07 2.78 9.67
CA HIS A 94 -13.51 2.64 9.55
C HIS A 94 -13.85 1.20 9.14
N GLY A 95 -14.48 0.46 10.05
CA GLY A 95 -14.83 -0.95 9.87
C GLY A 95 -16.32 -1.20 9.66
N GLY A 96 -17.19 -0.21 9.93
CA GLY A 96 -18.64 -0.30 9.74
C GLY A 96 -19.39 0.83 10.45
N HIS A 97 -20.68 0.97 10.13
CA HIS A 97 -21.57 1.98 10.69
C HIS A 97 -23.04 1.51 10.68
N ASP A 98 -23.92 2.24 11.36
CA ASP A 98 -25.31 1.83 11.65
C ASP A 98 -26.38 2.28 10.65
N TRP A 99 -26.02 3.14 9.69
CA TRP A 99 -26.92 3.75 8.70
C TRP A 99 -28.08 4.62 9.26
N THR A 100 -28.21 4.73 10.57
CA THR A 100 -29.42 5.24 11.22
C THR A 100 -29.16 6.44 12.11
N CYS A 101 -27.94 6.60 12.63
CA CYS A 101 -27.60 7.78 13.41
C CYS A 101 -27.54 9.05 12.56
N ARG A 102 -27.57 10.20 13.23
CA ARG A 102 -27.53 11.51 12.57
C ARG A 102 -26.27 11.72 11.72
N GLN A 103 -25.14 11.15 12.13
CA GLN A 103 -23.88 11.30 11.41
C GLN A 103 -23.88 10.46 10.13
N CYS A 104 -24.37 9.22 10.19
CA CYS A 104 -24.61 8.40 8.99
C CYS A 104 -25.56 9.11 8.00
N ALA A 105 -26.65 9.70 8.48
CA ALA A 105 -27.58 10.46 7.63
C ALA A 105 -26.94 11.70 6.97
N ARG A 106 -25.79 12.18 7.49
CA ARG A 106 -24.98 13.27 6.91
C ARG A 106 -23.83 12.79 6.04
N GLY A 107 -23.68 11.48 5.84
CA GLY A 107 -22.53 10.88 5.17
C GLY A 107 -21.24 10.94 5.98
N GLN A 108 -21.32 11.20 7.29
CA GLN A 108 -20.20 11.30 8.21
C GLN A 108 -19.96 9.95 8.92
N PHE A 109 -19.79 8.88 8.15
CA PHE A 109 -19.73 7.50 8.65
C PHE A 109 -18.58 7.24 9.64
N GLN A 110 -17.46 7.95 9.48
CA GLN A 110 -16.30 7.91 10.38
C GLN A 110 -16.53 8.57 11.75
N MET A 111 -17.74 9.11 11.97
CA MET A 111 -18.20 9.67 13.24
C MET A 111 -19.54 9.03 13.64
N CYS A 112 -19.84 7.84 13.15
CA CYS A 112 -21.06 7.10 13.48
C CYS A 112 -21.17 6.85 15.00
N ASP A 113 -22.36 7.04 15.57
CA ASP A 113 -22.59 6.84 17.01
C ASP A 113 -22.40 5.36 17.41
N ASN A 114 -22.66 4.43 16.48
CA ASN A 114 -22.41 3.00 16.63
C ASN A 114 -21.33 2.51 15.64
N GLN A 115 -20.22 3.27 15.55
CA GLN A 115 -19.12 2.92 14.66
C GLN A 115 -18.49 1.58 15.02
N GLU A 116 -18.10 0.83 14.00
CA GLU A 116 -17.23 -0.33 14.16
C GLU A 116 -15.85 -0.02 13.56
N VAL A 117 -14.81 -0.58 14.18
CA VAL A 117 -13.40 -0.29 13.88
C VAL A 117 -12.65 -1.59 13.67
N ASN A 118 -12.00 -1.73 12.51
CA ASN A 118 -11.13 -2.86 12.23
C ASN A 118 -9.97 -2.87 13.23
N GLY A 119 -9.63 -4.04 13.77
CA GLY A 119 -8.58 -4.18 14.79
C GLY A 119 -8.96 -3.74 16.21
N VAL A 120 -10.19 -3.21 16.44
CA VAL A 120 -10.65 -2.79 17.77
C VAL A 120 -11.98 -3.45 18.14
N SER A 121 -13.09 -3.08 17.49
CA SER A 121 -14.41 -3.68 17.77
C SER A 121 -14.69 -4.91 16.91
N ARG A 122 -13.88 -5.13 15.87
CA ARG A 122 -13.86 -6.33 15.03
C ARG A 122 -12.45 -6.69 14.59
N ASP A 123 -12.24 -7.93 14.20
CA ASP A 123 -10.93 -8.45 13.82
C ASP A 123 -10.31 -7.68 12.64
N GLY A 124 -9.00 -7.48 12.74
CA GLY A 124 -8.20 -6.64 11.86
C GLY A 124 -7.26 -7.41 10.94
N GLY A 125 -6.15 -6.75 10.59
CA GLY A 125 -5.20 -7.16 9.56
C GLY A 125 -3.95 -7.91 10.03
N TYR A 126 -3.78 -8.18 11.33
CA TYR A 126 -2.62 -8.95 11.83
C TYR A 126 -2.87 -10.46 11.65
N ALA A 127 -3.20 -10.87 10.43
CA ALA A 127 -3.58 -12.22 10.07
C ALA A 127 -3.26 -12.52 8.61
N GLU A 128 -3.38 -13.77 8.19
CA GLU A 128 -3.31 -14.17 6.78
C GLU A 128 -4.62 -13.86 6.03
N TYR A 129 -5.76 -13.90 6.72
CA TYR A 129 -7.08 -13.60 6.19
C TYR A 129 -7.89 -12.75 7.17
N THR A 130 -8.82 -11.95 6.65
CA THR A 130 -9.75 -11.16 7.47
C THR A 130 -11.11 -10.98 6.79
N TYR A 131 -12.13 -10.65 7.58
CA TYR A 131 -13.49 -10.39 7.12
C TYR A 131 -13.79 -8.91 7.24
N LEU A 132 -14.17 -8.28 6.14
CA LEU A 132 -14.51 -6.86 6.12
C LEU A 132 -15.97 -6.66 5.72
N ARG A 133 -16.62 -5.66 6.31
CA ARG A 133 -17.95 -5.21 5.89
C ARG A 133 -17.85 -4.41 4.60
N GLU A 134 -18.66 -4.77 3.62
CA GLU A 134 -18.65 -4.20 2.27
C GLU A 134 -18.64 -2.66 2.27
N GLU A 135 -19.44 -2.00 3.11
CA GLU A 135 -19.54 -0.55 3.19
C GLU A 135 -18.22 0.14 3.61
N ALA A 136 -17.37 -0.57 4.34
CA ALA A 136 -16.12 -0.07 4.89
C ALA A 136 -14.89 -0.42 4.04
N VAL A 137 -15.02 -1.39 3.13
CA VAL A 137 -13.94 -1.81 2.22
C VAL A 137 -13.63 -0.70 1.22
N VAL A 138 -12.33 -0.54 0.95
CA VAL A 138 -11.79 0.45 0.00
C VAL A 138 -11.20 -0.24 -1.22
N ARG A 139 -11.32 0.38 -2.39
CA ARG A 139 -10.59 -0.04 -3.60
C ARG A 139 -9.15 0.43 -3.53
N VAL A 140 -8.25 -0.49 -3.88
CA VAL A 140 -6.81 -0.21 -3.96
C VAL A 140 -6.36 -0.58 -5.38
N PRO A 141 -5.65 0.29 -6.11
CA PRO A 141 -5.12 -0.06 -7.43
C PRO A 141 -4.27 -1.34 -7.38
N ALA A 142 -4.29 -2.15 -8.44
CA ALA A 142 -3.56 -3.43 -8.45
C ALA A 142 -2.05 -3.25 -8.68
N ASP A 143 -1.65 -2.12 -9.25
CA ASP A 143 -0.30 -1.76 -9.68
C ASP A 143 0.53 -1.03 -8.61
N VAL A 144 -0.06 -0.77 -7.43
CA VAL A 144 0.64 -0.13 -6.31
C VAL A 144 1.12 -1.16 -5.30
N ASP A 145 2.23 -0.84 -4.64
CA ASP A 145 2.80 -1.69 -3.60
C ASP A 145 1.84 -1.75 -2.38
N PRO A 146 1.36 -2.94 -1.98
CA PRO A 146 0.51 -3.10 -0.80
C PRO A 146 1.14 -2.56 0.48
N ALA A 147 2.44 -2.73 0.64
CA ALA A 147 3.14 -2.34 1.86
C ALA A 147 3.24 -0.82 1.96
N GLU A 148 3.54 -0.13 0.86
CA GLU A 148 3.56 1.34 0.85
C GLU A 148 2.15 1.94 0.94
N THR A 149 1.14 1.22 0.44
CA THR A 149 -0.25 1.70 0.42
C THR A 149 -0.99 1.48 1.74
N ALA A 150 -0.69 0.40 2.45
CA ALA A 150 -1.33 0.01 3.71
C ALA A 150 -1.39 1.17 4.73
N PRO A 151 -0.29 1.87 5.05
CA PRO A 151 -0.33 3.00 5.98
C PRO A 151 -1.17 4.20 5.51
N LEU A 152 -1.46 4.31 4.21
CA LEU A 152 -2.32 5.38 3.70
C LEU A 152 -3.77 5.22 4.18
N LEU A 153 -4.18 4.01 4.55
CA LEU A 153 -5.52 3.68 5.04
C LEU A 153 -5.82 4.19 6.47
N CYS A 154 -4.82 4.73 7.15
CA CYS A 154 -5.01 5.41 8.43
C CYS A 154 -4.19 6.70 8.48
N ALA A 155 -2.85 6.62 8.49
CA ALA A 155 -2.00 7.82 8.54
C ALA A 155 -2.21 8.73 7.32
N GLY A 156 -2.30 8.15 6.12
CA GLY A 156 -2.52 8.89 4.89
C GLY A 156 -3.86 9.62 4.87
N VAL A 157 -4.97 8.88 5.01
CA VAL A 157 -6.33 9.44 5.02
C VAL A 157 -6.53 10.44 6.15
N THR A 158 -5.98 10.18 7.35
CA THR A 158 -6.08 11.11 8.48
C THR A 158 -5.50 12.47 8.11
N VAL A 159 -4.29 12.49 7.57
CA VAL A 159 -3.62 13.75 7.21
C VAL A 159 -4.26 14.39 5.98
N PHE A 160 -4.47 13.62 4.91
CA PHE A 160 -5.05 14.11 3.67
C PHE A 160 -6.44 14.72 3.89
N ASN A 161 -7.33 13.98 4.55
CA ASN A 161 -8.72 14.38 4.76
C ASN A 161 -8.83 15.53 5.77
N SER A 162 -8.06 15.49 6.86
CA SER A 162 -8.09 16.58 7.84
C SER A 162 -7.65 17.91 7.22
N MET A 163 -6.57 17.92 6.46
CA MET A 163 -6.05 19.14 5.82
C MET A 163 -7.01 19.72 4.79
N ARG A 164 -7.57 18.90 3.89
CA ARG A 164 -8.51 19.39 2.86
C ARG A 164 -9.81 19.93 3.48
N LYS A 165 -10.21 19.45 4.65
CA LYS A 165 -11.42 19.87 5.37
C LYS A 165 -11.21 21.11 6.24
N MET A 166 -9.98 21.60 6.37
CA MET A 166 -9.70 22.88 7.04
C MET A 166 -10.02 24.10 6.16
N HIS A 167 -10.29 23.91 4.86
CA HIS A 167 -10.63 24.99 3.91
C HIS A 167 -9.62 26.14 3.91
N VAL A 168 -8.33 25.80 4.02
CA VAL A 168 -7.24 26.75 3.87
C VAL A 168 -6.95 26.91 2.37
N GLU A 169 -6.91 28.16 1.91
CA GLU A 169 -6.64 28.46 0.51
C GLU A 169 -5.20 28.11 0.11
N GLN A 170 -5.00 27.54 -1.07
CA GLN A 170 -3.69 27.14 -1.58
C GLN A 170 -2.74 28.34 -1.72
N GLY A 171 -1.43 28.09 -1.73
CA GLY A 171 -0.40 29.13 -1.70
C GLY A 171 -0.14 29.74 -0.31
N ASN A 172 -1.06 29.56 0.64
CA ASN A 172 -0.81 29.87 2.05
C ASN A 172 0.25 28.96 2.68
N MET A 173 0.77 29.40 3.82
CA MET A 173 1.73 28.62 4.60
C MET A 173 1.04 27.54 5.43
N VAL A 174 1.53 26.31 5.31
CA VAL A 174 1.20 25.20 6.21
C VAL A 174 2.46 24.78 6.93
N ALA A 175 2.45 24.83 8.26
CA ALA A 175 3.52 24.26 9.05
C ALA A 175 3.16 22.85 9.52
N VAL A 176 4.13 21.93 9.54
CA VAL A 176 3.96 20.56 10.03
C VAL A 176 4.88 20.38 11.22
N GLN A 177 4.30 20.15 12.40
CA GLN A 177 5.04 19.88 13.62
C GLN A 177 5.16 18.37 13.84
N GLY A 178 6.41 17.90 13.88
CA GLY A 178 6.78 16.49 13.89
C GLY A 178 6.96 15.95 12.47
N VAL A 179 8.07 15.23 12.22
CA VAL A 179 8.37 14.56 10.95
C VAL A 179 8.51 13.05 11.22
N GLY A 180 7.44 12.45 11.73
CA GLY A 180 7.33 11.02 12.03
C GLY A 180 6.37 10.30 11.07
N GLY A 181 5.68 9.26 11.55
CA GLY A 181 4.72 8.49 10.75
C GLY A 181 3.64 9.33 10.06
N LEU A 182 2.96 10.23 10.77
CA LEU A 182 2.00 11.16 10.16
C LEU A 182 2.71 12.36 9.50
N GLY A 183 3.72 12.90 10.18
CA GLY A 183 4.42 14.11 9.76
C GLY A 183 5.06 14.02 8.37
N HIS A 184 5.69 12.89 8.03
CA HIS A 184 6.31 12.73 6.72
C HIS A 184 5.29 12.71 5.57
N LEU A 185 4.07 12.19 5.81
CA LEU A 185 2.96 12.27 4.86
C LEU A 185 2.38 13.68 4.83
N ALA A 186 2.27 14.37 5.98
CA ALA A 186 1.76 15.74 6.05
C ALA A 186 2.61 16.74 5.27
N VAL A 187 3.95 16.62 5.33
CA VAL A 187 4.84 17.45 4.51
C VAL A 187 4.58 17.23 3.02
N GLN A 188 4.48 15.97 2.59
CA GLN A 188 4.24 15.61 1.19
C GLN A 188 2.87 16.08 0.71
N TYR A 189 1.80 15.76 1.44
CA TYR A 189 0.45 16.21 1.08
C TYR A 189 0.35 17.73 1.06
N ALA A 190 0.94 18.43 2.04
CA ALA A 190 0.93 19.89 2.04
C ALA A 190 1.60 20.47 0.79
N ASN A 191 2.73 19.88 0.38
CA ASN A 191 3.45 20.30 -0.81
C ASN A 191 2.61 20.04 -2.08
N LYS A 192 2.08 18.82 -2.23
CA LYS A 192 1.29 18.42 -3.40
C LYS A 192 -0.07 19.10 -3.49
N MET A 193 -0.63 19.56 -2.38
CA MET A 193 -1.84 20.40 -2.34
C MET A 193 -1.57 21.87 -2.70
N GLY A 194 -0.32 22.27 -2.92
CA GLY A 194 0.05 23.62 -3.35
C GLY A 194 0.29 24.62 -2.22
N TYR A 195 0.60 24.16 -1.00
CA TYR A 195 0.95 25.06 0.11
C TYR A 195 2.45 25.37 0.19
N LYS A 196 2.78 26.50 0.85
CA LYS A 196 4.14 26.79 1.29
C LYS A 196 4.42 26.03 2.59
N VAL A 197 5.14 24.93 2.48
CA VAL A 197 5.36 23.99 3.59
C VAL A 197 6.55 24.38 4.46
N VAL A 198 6.32 24.46 5.78
CA VAL A 198 7.37 24.62 6.80
C VAL A 198 7.38 23.39 7.70
N ALA A 199 8.46 22.62 7.74
CA ALA A 199 8.60 21.52 8.69
C ALA A 199 9.21 22.01 10.00
N ILE A 200 8.68 21.54 11.13
CA ILE A 200 9.15 21.86 12.47
C ILE A 200 9.48 20.55 13.17
N SER A 201 10.74 20.35 13.54
CA SER A 201 11.16 19.23 14.36
C SER A 201 12.36 19.60 15.23
N SER A 202 12.74 18.70 16.13
CA SER A 202 13.97 18.80 16.91
C SER A 202 15.12 18.14 16.15
N GLY A 203 16.28 18.79 16.15
CA GLY A 203 17.52 18.30 15.56
C GLY A 203 17.68 18.68 14.09
N ASP A 204 18.90 19.03 13.69
CA ASP A 204 19.18 19.48 12.32
C ASP A 204 19.35 18.31 11.34
N GLU A 205 19.57 17.10 11.85
CA GLU A 205 19.76 15.89 11.06
C GLU A 205 18.55 15.54 10.18
N LYS A 206 17.36 16.02 10.55
CA LYS A 206 16.11 15.81 9.79
C LYS A 206 15.87 16.86 8.70
N ARG A 207 16.65 17.95 8.65
CA ARG A 207 16.45 19.06 7.69
C ARG A 207 16.42 18.57 6.25
N LYS A 208 17.50 17.91 5.83
CA LYS A 208 17.65 17.40 4.45
C LYS A 208 16.52 16.45 4.07
N PHE A 209 16.10 15.62 5.03
CA PHE A 209 15.01 14.69 4.81
C PHE A 209 13.66 15.41 4.69
N ALA A 210 13.38 16.40 5.54
CA ALA A 210 12.17 17.22 5.42
C ALA A 210 12.11 17.97 4.08
N GLU A 211 13.24 18.50 3.61
CA GLU A 211 13.38 19.12 2.28
C GLU A 211 13.11 18.12 1.16
N GLN A 212 13.65 16.90 1.26
CA GLN A 212 13.38 15.80 0.31
C GLN A 212 11.88 15.43 0.23
N LEU A 213 11.16 15.51 1.36
CA LEU A 213 9.71 15.30 1.41
C LEU A 213 8.90 16.45 0.78
N GLY A 214 9.51 17.61 0.51
CA GLY A 214 8.85 18.78 -0.06
C GLY A 214 8.65 19.95 0.91
N ALA A 215 9.32 19.97 2.07
CA ALA A 215 9.36 21.15 2.92
C ALA A 215 10.16 22.27 2.22
N HIS A 216 9.61 23.48 2.18
CA HIS A 216 10.29 24.65 1.62
C HIS A 216 11.20 25.32 2.66
N LYS A 217 10.87 25.16 3.94
CA LYS A 217 11.68 25.59 5.08
C LYS A 217 11.65 24.56 6.18
N TYR A 218 12.71 24.53 6.98
CA TYR A 218 12.83 23.70 8.17
C TYR A 218 13.24 24.56 9.37
N ILE A 219 12.48 24.44 10.45
CA ILE A 219 12.71 25.08 11.75
C ILE A 219 13.19 24.00 12.73
N ASP A 220 14.38 24.20 13.28
CA ASP A 220 14.92 23.33 14.34
C ASP A 220 14.47 23.87 15.70
N ALA A 221 13.38 23.31 16.22
CA ALA A 221 12.78 23.72 17.49
C ALA A 221 13.69 23.46 18.71
N SER A 222 14.83 22.77 18.54
CA SER A 222 15.84 22.65 19.60
C SER A 222 16.83 23.83 19.66
N LYS A 223 16.88 24.67 18.63
CA LYS A 223 17.82 25.79 18.50
C LYS A 223 17.15 27.15 18.46
N GLU A 224 15.93 27.21 17.97
CA GLU A 224 15.17 28.45 17.85
C GLU A 224 13.72 28.29 18.29
N ASP A 225 13.11 29.41 18.65
CA ASP A 225 11.70 29.49 19.00
C ASP A 225 10.85 29.37 17.73
N ALA A 226 10.18 28.23 17.58
CA ALA A 226 9.37 27.94 16.41
C ALA A 226 8.22 28.94 16.20
N VAL A 227 7.66 29.50 17.27
CA VAL A 227 6.58 30.50 17.18
C VAL A 227 7.12 31.79 16.59
N LYS A 228 8.25 32.28 17.10
CA LYS A 228 8.89 33.49 16.57
C LYS A 228 9.36 33.29 15.12
N ALA A 229 9.94 32.14 14.81
CA ALA A 229 10.36 31.80 13.46
C ALA A 229 9.18 31.80 12.48
N LEU A 230 8.05 31.17 12.83
CA LEU A 230 6.83 31.20 12.01
C LEU A 230 6.27 32.62 11.84
N GLN A 231 6.18 33.40 12.91
CA GLN A 231 5.70 34.79 12.82
C GLN A 231 6.62 35.67 11.96
N GLY A 232 7.94 35.45 12.01
CA GLY A 232 8.91 36.11 11.12
C GLY A 232 8.72 35.78 9.64
N LEU A 233 7.99 34.71 9.32
CA LEU A 233 7.60 34.32 7.98
C LEU A 233 6.15 34.76 7.61
N GLY A 234 5.48 35.52 8.47
CA GLY A 234 4.10 35.97 8.29
C GLY A 234 3.05 35.15 9.04
N GLY A 235 3.45 34.08 9.73
CA GLY A 235 2.56 33.15 10.42
C GLY A 235 1.96 32.09 9.48
N ALA A 236 1.64 30.93 10.05
CA ALA A 236 1.04 29.83 9.29
C ALA A 236 -0.49 29.97 9.21
N ALA A 237 -1.07 29.68 8.05
CA ALA A 237 -2.53 29.56 7.88
C ALA A 237 -3.06 28.30 8.54
N MET A 238 -2.26 27.23 8.53
CA MET A 238 -2.52 26.02 9.28
C MET A 238 -1.24 25.45 9.85
N ILE A 239 -1.31 24.95 11.08
CA ILE A 239 -0.24 24.16 11.69
C ILE A 239 -0.80 22.76 11.93
N VAL A 240 -0.22 21.75 11.30
CA VAL A 240 -0.57 20.34 11.50
C VAL A 240 0.35 19.76 12.57
N SER A 241 -0.17 19.50 13.76
CA SER A 241 0.59 18.87 14.84
C SER A 241 0.39 17.35 14.82
N THR A 242 1.52 16.64 14.74
CA THR A 242 1.56 15.18 14.61
C THR A 242 2.31 14.49 15.76
N ALA A 243 2.89 15.25 16.69
CA ALA A 243 3.59 14.71 17.86
C ALA A 243 2.72 14.85 19.12
N PRO A 244 2.49 13.77 19.89
CA PRO A 244 1.64 13.77 21.07
C PRO A 244 2.35 14.37 22.29
N ASN A 245 2.64 15.67 22.25
CA ASN A 245 3.30 16.38 23.34
C ASN A 245 2.63 17.75 23.59
N ALA A 246 1.99 17.90 24.76
CA ALA A 246 1.22 19.08 25.10
C ALA A 246 2.07 20.36 25.13
N GLU A 247 3.30 20.28 25.65
CA GLU A 247 4.24 21.42 25.73
C GLU A 247 4.71 21.89 24.35
N ALA A 248 4.83 20.97 23.40
CA ALA A 248 5.17 21.30 22.01
C ALA A 248 3.97 21.84 21.23
N ILE A 249 2.75 21.38 21.53
CA ILE A 249 1.52 21.78 20.82
C ILE A 249 1.05 23.16 21.27
N SER A 250 0.96 23.38 22.58
CA SER A 250 0.33 24.56 23.17
C SER A 250 0.86 25.89 22.60
N PRO A 251 2.19 26.10 22.47
CA PRO A 251 2.73 27.36 21.96
C PRO A 251 2.43 27.60 20.48
N LEU A 252 2.20 26.55 19.68
CA LEU A 252 2.06 26.66 18.22
C LEU A 252 0.89 27.57 17.81
N ILE A 253 -0.10 27.75 18.66
CA ILE A 253 -1.19 28.71 18.40
C ILE A 253 -0.65 30.13 18.18
N GLY A 254 0.47 30.49 18.81
CA GLY A 254 1.16 31.75 18.58
C GLY A 254 1.85 31.86 17.22
N GLY A 255 2.13 30.74 16.57
CA GLY A 255 2.73 30.67 15.24
C GLY A 255 1.74 30.90 14.09
N LEU A 256 0.44 30.98 14.39
CA LEU A 256 -0.60 31.20 13.38
C LEU A 256 -0.70 32.65 12.92
N GLN A 257 -1.08 32.83 11.65
CA GLN A 257 -1.59 34.12 11.14
C GLN A 257 -3.03 34.37 11.61
N ALA A 258 -3.58 35.57 11.38
CA ALA A 258 -4.99 35.86 11.65
C ALA A 258 -5.91 34.90 10.88
N GLY A 259 -6.93 34.36 11.55
CA GLY A 259 -7.84 33.34 11.01
C GLY A 259 -7.23 31.93 10.93
N GLY A 260 -5.99 31.74 11.40
CA GLY A 260 -5.27 30.48 11.28
C GLY A 260 -5.85 29.32 12.10
N LYS A 261 -5.46 28.10 11.70
CA LYS A 261 -5.98 26.84 12.26
C LYS A 261 -4.85 25.96 12.81
N LEU A 262 -4.90 25.63 14.09
CA LEU A 262 -4.07 24.58 14.67
C LEU A 262 -4.82 23.25 14.56
N LEU A 263 -4.35 22.38 13.68
CA LEU A 263 -4.91 21.05 13.45
C LEU A 263 -4.11 20.00 14.25
N VAL A 264 -4.72 19.43 15.29
CA VAL A 264 -4.11 18.46 16.20
C VAL A 264 -4.50 17.05 15.77
N LEU A 265 -3.52 16.29 15.27
CA LEU A 265 -3.69 14.89 14.82
C LEU A 265 -2.92 13.88 15.68
N GLY A 266 -1.94 14.33 16.45
CA GLY A 266 -1.29 13.54 17.50
C GLY A 266 -1.73 14.04 18.88
N PRO A 267 -2.88 13.61 19.42
CA PRO A 267 -3.32 14.06 20.73
C PRO A 267 -2.43 13.48 21.85
N PRO A 268 -1.89 14.30 22.76
CA PRO A 268 -1.27 13.82 23.98
C PRO A 268 -2.34 13.28 24.96
N HIS A 269 -1.92 12.47 25.93
CA HIS A 269 -2.80 12.07 27.04
C HIS A 269 -3.11 13.24 27.98
N ASP A 270 -2.17 14.17 28.13
CA ASP A 270 -2.34 15.35 28.99
C ASP A 270 -3.17 16.44 28.30
N PRO A 271 -3.98 17.21 29.06
CA PRO A 271 -4.67 18.38 28.52
C PRO A 271 -3.70 19.39 27.89
N VAL A 272 -4.10 19.97 26.75
CA VAL A 272 -3.30 20.99 26.05
C VAL A 272 -3.89 22.38 26.35
N PRO A 273 -3.23 23.24 27.14
CA PRO A 273 -3.71 24.59 27.39
C PRO A 273 -3.49 25.48 26.16
N PHE A 274 -4.41 26.41 25.89
CA PHE A 274 -4.26 27.38 24.81
C PHE A 274 -4.51 28.80 25.31
N ASN A 275 -3.78 29.78 24.74
CA ASN A 275 -3.98 31.19 25.04
C ASN A 275 -5.25 31.72 24.33
N THR A 276 -6.37 31.73 25.06
CA THR A 276 -7.68 32.12 24.53
C THR A 276 -7.78 33.61 24.21
N LEU A 277 -7.02 34.48 24.89
CA LEU A 277 -6.95 35.90 24.54
C LEU A 277 -6.35 36.07 23.14
N LEU A 278 -5.26 35.36 22.84
CA LEU A 278 -4.66 35.38 21.51
C LEU A 278 -5.60 34.82 20.44
N MET A 279 -6.34 33.76 20.76
CA MET A 279 -7.37 33.21 19.88
C MET A 279 -8.42 34.25 19.52
N ASN A 280 -8.93 34.97 20.51
CA ASN A 280 -9.94 36.01 20.29
C ASN A 280 -9.40 37.17 19.44
N LEU A 281 -8.18 37.64 19.73
CA LEU A 281 -7.57 38.78 19.04
C LEU A 281 -7.26 38.49 17.57
N LYS A 282 -6.95 37.24 17.21
CA LYS A 282 -6.56 36.84 15.86
C LYS A 282 -7.59 35.92 15.18
N SER A 283 -8.75 35.67 15.79
CA SER A 283 -9.76 34.72 15.31
C SER A 283 -9.18 33.32 15.00
N LEU A 284 -8.33 32.81 15.90
CA LEU A 284 -7.67 31.51 15.72
C LEU A 284 -8.58 30.36 16.14
N SER A 285 -8.30 29.18 15.61
CA SER A 285 -9.05 27.96 15.94
C SER A 285 -8.13 26.77 16.21
N VAL A 286 -8.57 25.88 17.09
CA VAL A 286 -7.96 24.57 17.32
C VAL A 286 -8.95 23.51 16.84
N HIS A 287 -8.49 22.59 16.00
CA HIS A 287 -9.30 21.55 15.38
C HIS A 287 -8.68 20.17 15.63
N GLY A 288 -9.51 19.19 15.93
CA GLY A 288 -9.20 17.78 15.74
C GLY A 288 -9.91 17.24 14.50
N TRP A 289 -9.53 16.05 14.04
CA TRP A 289 -10.21 15.38 12.94
C TRP A 289 -10.20 13.86 13.11
N SER A 290 -11.35 13.22 12.93
CA SER A 290 -11.45 11.75 12.86
C SER A 290 -11.04 11.27 11.47
N ASN A 291 -10.31 10.15 11.36
CA ASN A 291 -9.72 9.62 10.12
C ASN A 291 -10.51 9.89 8.82
N GLY A 292 -11.37 8.96 8.41
CA GLY A 292 -12.10 9.00 7.15
C GLY A 292 -12.90 7.72 6.91
N HIS A 293 -13.91 7.82 6.06
CA HIS A 293 -14.67 6.66 5.60
C HIS A 293 -14.09 6.10 4.30
N ALA A 294 -14.69 5.04 3.74
CA ALA A 294 -14.13 4.32 2.58
C ALA A 294 -13.74 5.25 1.40
N LEU A 295 -14.64 6.17 1.02
CA LEU A 295 -14.36 7.12 -0.06
C LEU A 295 -13.21 8.09 0.26
N ASP A 296 -13.07 8.55 1.51
CA ASP A 296 -11.95 9.43 1.89
C ASP A 296 -10.61 8.69 1.71
N SER A 297 -10.57 7.40 2.05
CA SER A 297 -9.38 6.55 1.90
C SER A 297 -9.08 6.27 0.42
N GLU A 298 -10.09 5.97 -0.40
CA GLU A 298 -9.91 5.79 -1.85
C GLU A 298 -9.36 7.07 -2.51
N GLU A 299 -9.87 8.24 -2.13
CA GLU A 299 -9.37 9.53 -2.62
C GLU A 299 -7.95 9.84 -2.13
N ALA A 300 -7.62 9.50 -0.88
CA ALA A 300 -6.26 9.65 -0.35
C ALA A 300 -5.25 8.77 -1.09
N ILE A 301 -5.62 7.51 -1.37
CA ILE A 301 -4.80 6.60 -2.19
C ILE A 301 -4.64 7.18 -3.59
N ARG A 302 -5.74 7.56 -4.25
CA ARG A 302 -5.71 8.10 -5.61
C ARG A 302 -4.84 9.35 -5.71
N PHE A 303 -5.02 10.30 -4.80
CA PHE A 303 -4.19 11.49 -4.73
C PHE A 303 -2.71 11.13 -4.55
N SER A 304 -2.41 10.15 -3.68
CA SER A 304 -1.03 9.73 -3.43
C SER A 304 -0.37 9.15 -4.68
N VAL A 305 -1.08 8.28 -5.39
CA VAL A 305 -0.62 7.69 -6.66
C VAL A 305 -0.39 8.78 -7.70
N ASP A 306 -1.39 9.63 -7.94
CA ASP A 306 -1.36 10.64 -9.00
C ASP A 306 -0.27 11.70 -8.77
N HIS A 307 0.11 11.97 -7.52
CA HIS A 307 1.07 13.01 -7.16
C HIS A 307 2.43 12.48 -6.67
N GLY A 308 2.60 11.15 -6.66
CA GLY A 308 3.82 10.48 -6.19
C GLY A 308 4.11 10.68 -4.70
N VAL A 309 3.06 10.78 -3.86
CA VAL A 309 3.22 10.72 -2.39
C VAL A 309 3.50 9.27 -2.01
N LYS A 310 4.60 9.04 -1.29
CA LYS A 310 4.97 7.70 -0.85
C LYS A 310 4.96 7.60 0.67
N CYS A 311 4.63 6.41 1.17
CA CYS A 311 4.87 6.08 2.56
C CYS A 311 6.18 5.31 2.68
N TRP A 312 7.09 5.78 3.52
CA TRP A 312 8.35 5.08 3.77
C TRP A 312 8.12 4.01 4.84
N VAL A 313 8.36 2.76 4.46
CA VAL A 313 7.99 1.59 5.26
C VAL A 313 9.17 0.70 5.62
N GLU A 314 9.12 0.12 6.82
CA GLU A 314 9.96 -0.98 7.26
C GLU A 314 9.11 -2.25 7.31
N ARG A 315 9.48 -3.25 6.51
CA ARG A 315 8.72 -4.50 6.39
C ARG A 315 9.16 -5.49 7.47
N TYR A 316 8.18 -6.12 8.09
CA TYR A 316 8.33 -7.18 9.08
C TYR A 316 7.54 -8.39 8.62
N PRO A 317 8.04 -9.63 8.79
CA PRO A 317 7.19 -10.80 8.71
C PRO A 317 6.03 -10.69 9.70
N LEU A 318 4.84 -11.17 9.35
CA LEU A 318 3.67 -11.15 10.25
C LEU A 318 4.01 -11.77 11.62
N ALA A 319 4.78 -12.86 11.66
CA ALA A 319 5.23 -13.49 12.90
C ALA A 319 6.05 -12.57 13.83
N GLU A 320 6.64 -11.48 13.30
CA GLU A 320 7.35 -10.46 14.08
C GLU A 320 6.44 -9.29 14.53
N ALA A 321 5.11 -9.46 14.51
CA ALA A 321 4.16 -8.42 14.90
C ALA A 321 4.46 -7.78 16.27
N ALA A 322 4.83 -8.58 17.28
CA ALA A 322 5.19 -8.08 18.60
C ALA A 322 6.37 -7.07 18.54
N LYS A 323 7.42 -7.41 17.78
CA LYS A 323 8.60 -6.56 17.58
C LYS A 323 8.29 -5.30 16.76
N ALA A 324 7.45 -5.43 15.74
CA ALA A 324 6.98 -4.29 14.96
C ALA A 324 6.15 -3.32 15.83
N MET A 325 5.31 -3.83 16.74
CA MET A 325 4.58 -3.01 17.71
C MET A 325 5.50 -2.35 18.74
N GLU A 326 6.50 -3.07 19.26
CA GLU A 326 7.48 -2.54 20.21
C GLU A 326 8.29 -1.38 19.59
N THR A 327 8.79 -1.56 18.36
CA THR A 327 9.55 -0.53 17.66
C THR A 327 8.69 0.69 17.29
N CYS A 328 7.40 0.48 16.98
CA CYS A 328 6.42 1.56 16.84
C CYS A 328 6.22 2.31 18.17
N ALA A 329 5.99 1.59 19.27
CA ALA A 329 5.80 2.18 20.60
C ALA A 329 7.03 2.97 21.08
N ALA A 330 8.23 2.52 20.72
CA ALA A 330 9.49 3.18 21.03
C ALA A 330 9.85 4.34 20.09
N ASN A 331 8.98 4.70 19.13
CA ASN A 331 9.22 5.72 18.11
C ASN A 331 10.54 5.50 17.32
N LYS A 332 10.87 4.22 17.04
CA LYS A 332 12.08 3.82 16.31
C LYS A 332 11.82 3.53 14.83
N ALA A 333 10.57 3.43 14.42
CA ALA A 333 10.19 3.19 13.03
C ALA A 333 10.64 4.33 12.11
N ARG A 334 11.11 3.99 10.90
CA ARG A 334 11.49 4.96 9.85
C ARG A 334 10.77 4.68 8.53
N PHE A 335 9.49 5.03 8.36
CA PHE A 335 8.62 5.82 9.26
C PHE A 335 7.37 5.06 9.71
N ARG A 336 7.05 3.96 9.05
CA ARG A 336 5.90 3.11 9.30
C ARG A 336 6.32 1.65 9.25
N ASN A 337 5.99 0.87 10.27
CA ASN A 337 6.19 -0.57 10.22
C ASN A 337 5.03 -1.21 9.47
N VAL A 338 5.31 -2.24 8.68
CA VAL A 338 4.32 -2.98 7.91
C VAL A 338 4.56 -4.47 8.06
N LEU A 339 3.53 -5.19 8.46
CA LEU A 339 3.50 -6.64 8.52
C LEU A 339 3.19 -7.21 7.15
N ILE A 340 4.01 -8.16 6.74
CA ILE A 340 3.84 -8.96 5.53
C ILE A 340 3.48 -10.36 6.00
N PRO A 341 2.22 -10.82 5.86
CA PRO A 341 1.86 -12.22 6.06
C PRO A 341 2.85 -13.12 5.33
N ALA A 342 3.28 -14.18 6.01
CA ALA A 342 4.20 -15.12 5.40
C ALA A 342 3.56 -15.62 4.12
N VAL A 343 4.25 -15.41 3.01
CA VAL A 343 3.84 -16.03 1.78
C VAL A 343 4.50 -17.40 1.78
N PRO A 344 3.74 -18.51 1.94
CA PRO A 344 4.33 -19.82 2.14
C PRO A 344 5.29 -20.21 1.02
N SER A 345 5.13 -19.59 -0.16
CA SER A 345 5.95 -19.86 -1.33
C SER A 345 7.44 -19.67 -1.11
N PHE A 346 7.96 -18.72 -0.33
CA PHE A 346 9.42 -18.62 -0.17
C PHE A 346 10.01 -19.42 0.99
N THR A 347 9.16 -19.92 1.90
CA THR A 347 9.61 -20.53 3.17
C THR A 347 9.18 -21.99 3.34
N ASN A 348 8.29 -22.49 2.48
CA ASN A 348 7.88 -23.89 2.42
C ASN A 348 8.15 -24.42 1.00
N HIS A 349 8.86 -25.55 0.90
CA HIS A 349 9.27 -26.11 -0.40
C HIS A 349 8.09 -26.48 -1.30
N GLU A 350 7.05 -27.13 -0.77
CA GLU A 350 5.89 -27.53 -1.58
C GLU A 350 5.12 -26.31 -2.10
N ALA A 351 4.93 -25.30 -1.24
CA ALA A 351 4.31 -24.04 -1.63
C ALA A 351 5.16 -23.25 -2.63
N PHE A 352 6.50 -23.30 -2.52
CA PHE A 352 7.42 -22.69 -3.48
C PHE A 352 7.25 -23.29 -4.86
N VAL A 353 7.35 -24.62 -4.93
CA VAL A 353 7.23 -25.38 -6.17
C VAL A 353 5.85 -25.14 -6.80
N TYR A 354 4.80 -25.21 -5.98
CA TYR A 354 3.44 -24.96 -6.44
C TYR A 354 3.26 -23.55 -7.00
N ALA A 355 3.72 -22.52 -6.29
CA ALA A 355 3.58 -21.13 -6.73
C ALA A 355 4.30 -20.87 -8.06
N ILE A 356 5.53 -21.35 -8.21
CA ILE A 356 6.29 -21.25 -9.46
C ILE A 356 5.59 -21.98 -10.59
N LEU A 357 5.23 -23.26 -10.40
CA LEU A 357 4.61 -24.05 -11.46
C LEU A 357 3.24 -23.50 -11.86
N ASN A 358 2.43 -23.09 -10.89
CA ASN A 358 1.08 -22.60 -11.14
C ASN A 358 1.11 -21.31 -11.95
N SER A 359 1.90 -20.31 -11.56
CA SER A 359 2.03 -19.06 -12.33
C SER A 359 2.70 -19.30 -13.68
N THR A 360 3.80 -20.07 -13.72
CA THR A 360 4.50 -20.37 -14.98
C THR A 360 3.56 -21.05 -15.99
N ASN A 361 2.85 -22.10 -15.57
CA ASN A 361 1.98 -22.85 -16.45
C ASN A 361 0.71 -22.08 -16.83
N PHE A 362 0.22 -21.19 -15.96
CA PHE A 362 -0.85 -20.27 -16.29
C PHE A 362 -0.48 -19.38 -17.48
N HIS A 363 0.67 -18.69 -17.42
CA HIS A 363 1.11 -17.81 -18.50
C HIS A 363 1.48 -18.58 -19.76
N ARG A 364 2.16 -19.72 -19.64
CA ARG A 364 2.47 -20.59 -20.78
C ARG A 364 1.22 -21.02 -21.54
N ALA A 365 0.16 -21.39 -20.82
CA ALA A 365 -1.11 -21.77 -21.44
C ALA A 365 -1.74 -20.62 -22.24
N SER A 366 -1.67 -19.38 -21.76
CA SER A 366 -2.16 -18.20 -22.49
C SER A 366 -1.46 -17.98 -23.83
N HIS A 367 -0.21 -18.46 -23.95
CA HIS A 367 0.63 -18.36 -25.15
C HIS A 367 0.77 -19.69 -25.89
N ASN A 368 -0.18 -20.62 -25.73
CA ASN A 368 -0.19 -21.95 -26.37
C ASN A 368 1.09 -22.78 -26.14
N ALA A 369 1.86 -22.48 -25.09
CA ALA A 369 3.03 -23.23 -24.70
C ALA A 369 2.63 -24.37 -23.74
N SER A 370 3.26 -25.54 -23.91
CA SER A 370 2.99 -26.70 -23.05
C SER A 370 3.41 -26.45 -21.62
N ALA A 371 2.69 -27.03 -20.66
CA ALA A 371 3.04 -26.92 -19.24
C ALA A 371 4.43 -27.51 -18.97
N VAL A 372 5.23 -26.80 -18.18
CA VAL A 372 6.50 -27.29 -17.64
C VAL A 372 6.28 -28.06 -16.35
N ARG A 373 7.23 -28.94 -16.04
CA ARG A 373 7.29 -29.68 -14.77
C ARG A 373 8.46 -29.19 -13.92
N TRP A 374 8.36 -29.42 -12.61
CA TRP A 374 9.44 -29.09 -11.70
C TRP A 374 10.61 -30.05 -11.89
N ASN A 375 11.82 -29.49 -11.97
CA ASN A 375 13.05 -30.23 -12.11
C ASN A 375 14.01 -29.91 -10.96
N THR A 376 14.32 -30.92 -10.15
CA THR A 376 15.16 -30.77 -8.97
C THR A 376 16.61 -30.46 -9.30
N THR A 377 17.14 -30.92 -10.44
CA THR A 377 18.50 -30.59 -10.88
C THR A 377 18.63 -29.11 -11.20
N LEU A 378 17.65 -28.54 -11.92
CA LEU A 378 17.59 -27.10 -12.20
C LEU A 378 17.44 -26.28 -10.91
N ALA A 379 16.57 -26.72 -9.99
CA ALA A 379 16.37 -26.05 -8.71
C ALA A 379 17.61 -26.07 -7.81
N SER A 380 18.34 -27.19 -7.78
CA SER A 380 19.62 -27.29 -7.09
C SER A 380 20.66 -26.34 -7.68
N PHE A 381 20.77 -26.28 -9.00
CA PHE A 381 21.68 -25.33 -9.66
C PHE A 381 21.36 -23.88 -9.29
N ALA A 382 20.09 -23.48 -9.37
CA ALA A 382 19.64 -22.14 -8.98
C ALA A 382 19.96 -21.82 -7.50
N SER A 383 19.74 -22.79 -6.62
CA SER A 383 20.00 -22.64 -5.18
C SER A 383 21.50 -22.52 -4.88
N ASP A 384 22.33 -23.33 -5.53
CA ASP A 384 23.79 -23.29 -5.40
C ASP A 384 24.36 -21.97 -5.92
N TYR A 385 23.81 -21.47 -7.03
CA TYR A 385 24.15 -20.14 -7.56
C TYR A 385 23.87 -19.04 -6.53
N LEU A 386 22.68 -19.02 -5.94
CA LEU A 386 22.31 -18.04 -4.92
C LEU A 386 23.13 -18.19 -3.62
N ALA A 387 23.52 -19.42 -3.27
CA ALA A 387 24.34 -19.70 -2.10
C ALA A 387 25.78 -19.19 -2.29
N GLY A 388 26.41 -19.49 -3.42
CA GLY A 388 27.82 -19.22 -3.71
C GLY A 388 28.12 -17.85 -4.33
N SER A 389 27.11 -17.02 -4.60
CA SER A 389 27.30 -15.74 -5.28
C SER A 389 27.83 -14.63 -4.32
N PRO A 390 28.96 -13.97 -4.67
CA PRO A 390 29.61 -12.96 -3.81
C PRO A 390 28.78 -11.67 -3.63
N PHE A 391 27.71 -11.49 -4.43
CA PHE A 391 26.81 -10.34 -4.31
C PHE A 391 26.01 -10.36 -3.00
N PHE A 392 25.78 -11.55 -2.43
CA PHE A 392 25.07 -11.72 -1.17
C PHE A 392 25.98 -11.53 0.05
N GLU A 393 27.28 -11.86 -0.06
CA GLU A 393 28.27 -11.63 1.02
C GLU A 393 28.50 -10.13 1.27
N ASN A 394 28.50 -9.32 0.21
CA ASN A 394 28.70 -7.86 0.30
C ASN A 394 27.40 -7.05 0.50
N LYS A 395 26.27 -7.71 0.83
CA LYS A 395 24.95 -7.05 1.01
C LYS A 395 24.47 -6.22 -0.18
N SER A 396 24.98 -6.50 -1.38
CA SER A 396 24.72 -5.69 -2.59
C SER A 396 23.53 -6.19 -3.40
N CYS A 397 23.21 -7.50 -3.32
CA CYS A 397 22.07 -8.13 -3.99
C CYS A 397 21.90 -7.76 -5.47
N ARG A 398 23.02 -7.61 -6.18
CA ARG A 398 23.05 -7.24 -7.58
C ARG A 398 22.50 -8.38 -8.43
N MET A 399 21.52 -8.08 -9.29
CA MET A 399 21.05 -9.03 -10.29
C MET A 399 22.12 -9.26 -11.36
N LYS A 400 22.57 -10.51 -11.48
CA LYS A 400 23.52 -10.97 -12.49
C LYS A 400 23.16 -12.39 -12.88
N HIS A 401 23.32 -12.71 -14.15
CA HIS A 401 23.13 -14.07 -14.64
C HIS A 401 24.23 -15.03 -14.15
N SER A 402 23.85 -16.27 -13.86
CA SER A 402 24.77 -17.33 -13.40
C SER A 402 25.80 -17.71 -14.46
N GLY A 403 25.48 -17.49 -15.75
CA GLY A 403 26.29 -17.96 -16.88
C GLY A 403 26.23 -19.48 -17.09
N GLY A 404 25.25 -20.13 -16.47
CA GLY A 404 24.98 -21.56 -16.61
C GLY A 404 24.52 -21.98 -18.01
N PRO A 405 24.39 -23.29 -18.25
CA PRO A 405 23.97 -23.81 -19.56
C PRO A 405 22.46 -23.71 -19.80
N TYR A 406 21.68 -23.33 -18.79
CA TYR A 406 20.21 -23.28 -18.81
C TYR A 406 19.69 -21.91 -19.26
N GLY A 407 18.39 -21.83 -19.54
CA GLY A 407 17.71 -20.54 -19.66
C GLY A 407 17.47 -19.99 -18.26
N GLU A 408 17.61 -18.68 -18.03
CA GLU A 408 17.59 -18.12 -16.67
C GLU A 408 16.74 -16.86 -16.59
N ASN A 409 15.84 -16.82 -15.61
CA ASN A 409 15.14 -15.60 -15.20
C ASN A 409 15.48 -15.24 -13.76
N LEU A 410 15.61 -13.93 -13.50
CA LEU A 410 15.96 -13.38 -12.20
C LEU A 410 14.90 -12.36 -11.76
N ALA A 411 14.59 -12.34 -10.47
CA ALA A 411 13.67 -11.36 -9.89
C ALA A 411 14.12 -10.94 -8.50
N LEU A 412 13.78 -9.71 -8.12
CA LEU A 412 14.09 -9.15 -6.81
C LEU A 412 12.90 -8.37 -6.27
N GLY A 413 12.61 -8.54 -4.98
CA GLY A 413 11.63 -7.74 -4.25
C GLY A 413 10.17 -8.19 -4.41
N CYS A 414 9.93 -9.37 -4.96
CA CYS A 414 8.57 -9.90 -5.08
C CYS A 414 7.98 -10.26 -3.70
N SER A 415 6.65 -10.13 -3.59
CA SER A 415 5.89 -10.53 -2.39
C SER A 415 5.69 -12.04 -2.30
N ASP A 416 5.45 -12.73 -3.42
CA ASP A 416 5.27 -14.18 -3.58
C ASP A 416 6.21 -14.74 -4.66
N ALA A 417 6.53 -16.04 -4.62
CA ALA A 417 7.33 -16.67 -5.67
C ALA A 417 6.61 -16.68 -7.03
N GLY A 418 5.29 -16.85 -7.04
CA GLY A 418 4.44 -16.68 -8.21
C GLY A 418 4.35 -15.22 -8.67
N ASP A 419 4.33 -14.25 -7.75
CA ASP A 419 4.37 -12.82 -8.12
C ASP A 419 5.64 -12.47 -8.92
N CYS A 420 6.78 -13.10 -8.63
CA CYS A 420 7.99 -12.93 -9.44
C CYS A 420 7.79 -13.41 -10.88
N VAL A 421 7.08 -14.52 -11.05
CA VAL A 421 6.79 -15.07 -12.38
C VAL A 421 5.79 -14.20 -13.11
N ASP A 422 4.75 -13.72 -12.42
CA ASP A 422 3.77 -12.77 -12.98
C ASP A 422 4.44 -11.46 -13.41
N MET A 423 5.47 -11.01 -12.68
CA MET A 423 6.25 -9.83 -13.06
C MET A 423 6.98 -10.03 -14.39
N TRP A 424 7.61 -11.19 -14.62
CA TRP A 424 8.21 -11.52 -15.92
C TRP A 424 7.18 -11.57 -17.03
N ALA A 425 6.00 -12.15 -16.77
CA ALA A 425 4.93 -12.24 -17.76
C ALA A 425 4.41 -10.86 -18.23
N ARG A 426 4.44 -9.83 -17.37
CA ARG A 426 4.00 -8.47 -17.73
C ARG A 426 4.84 -7.84 -18.84
N GLU A 427 6.06 -8.33 -19.09
CA GLU A 427 6.87 -7.84 -20.21
C GLU A 427 6.23 -8.14 -21.58
N ALA A 428 5.25 -9.05 -21.64
CA ALA A 428 4.47 -9.32 -22.85
C ALA A 428 3.88 -8.05 -23.50
N VAL A 429 3.53 -7.04 -22.70
CA VAL A 429 2.99 -5.77 -23.23
C VAL A 429 4.00 -4.95 -24.04
N GLN A 430 5.30 -5.24 -23.88
CA GLN A 430 6.42 -4.61 -24.57
C GLN A 430 6.93 -5.47 -25.73
N TYR A 431 6.49 -6.73 -25.84
CA TYR A 431 6.95 -7.65 -26.87
C TYR A 431 6.29 -7.38 -28.23
N ASP A 432 7.10 -7.20 -29.27
CA ASP A 432 6.63 -7.03 -30.65
C ASP A 432 6.44 -8.40 -31.31
N PHE A 433 5.21 -8.92 -31.25
CA PHE A 433 4.84 -10.17 -31.89
C PHE A 433 4.86 -10.11 -33.43
N ASP A 434 4.83 -8.93 -34.04
CA ASP A 434 4.93 -8.80 -35.51
C ASP A 434 6.40 -8.87 -35.98
N TYR A 435 7.35 -8.54 -35.10
CA TYR A 435 8.80 -8.63 -35.32
C TYR A 435 9.49 -9.40 -34.20
N PRO A 436 9.28 -10.73 -34.12
CA PRO A 436 9.73 -11.53 -32.99
C PRO A 436 11.26 -11.58 -32.89
N GLY A 437 11.79 -11.23 -31.72
CA GLY A 437 13.23 -11.22 -31.47
C GLY A 437 13.58 -11.03 -30.00
N PHE A 438 14.87 -11.02 -29.69
CA PHE A 438 15.35 -10.78 -28.33
C PHE A 438 15.42 -9.28 -28.02
N SER A 439 14.98 -8.89 -26.82
CA SER A 439 15.31 -7.60 -26.22
C SER A 439 15.59 -7.78 -24.73
N GLU A 440 16.37 -6.87 -24.13
CA GLU A 440 16.60 -6.87 -22.69
C GLU A 440 15.34 -6.54 -21.88
N GLU A 441 14.35 -5.88 -22.49
CA GLU A 441 13.08 -5.49 -21.84
C GLU A 441 12.04 -6.61 -21.79
N THR A 442 12.21 -7.65 -22.61
CA THR A 442 11.22 -8.74 -22.80
C THR A 442 11.81 -10.13 -22.64
N GLY A 443 13.09 -10.22 -22.29
CA GLY A 443 13.84 -11.47 -22.24
C GLY A 443 13.30 -12.47 -21.22
N HIS A 444 12.71 -11.99 -20.11
CA HIS A 444 12.14 -12.88 -19.10
C HIS A 444 10.82 -13.47 -19.58
N PHE A 445 9.96 -12.65 -20.18
CA PHE A 445 8.72 -13.11 -20.80
C PHE A 445 8.99 -14.17 -21.87
N THR A 446 9.89 -13.89 -22.83
CA THR A 446 10.14 -14.83 -23.93
C THR A 446 10.75 -16.14 -23.45
N GLN A 447 11.60 -16.11 -22.40
CA GLN A 447 12.07 -17.34 -21.74
C GLN A 447 10.95 -18.09 -21.03
N LEU A 448 10.04 -17.38 -20.35
CA LEU A 448 8.94 -17.96 -19.59
C LEU A 448 7.98 -18.76 -20.49
N VAL A 449 7.62 -18.20 -21.64
CA VAL A 449 6.63 -18.77 -22.57
C VAL A 449 7.23 -19.57 -23.72
N TRP A 450 8.56 -19.78 -23.72
CA TRP A 450 9.25 -20.53 -24.77
C TRP A 450 8.64 -21.93 -24.95
N ARG A 451 8.09 -22.22 -26.14
CA ARG A 451 7.24 -23.39 -26.36
C ARG A 451 7.97 -24.69 -26.04
N ASP A 452 9.19 -24.84 -26.50
CA ASP A 452 9.98 -26.07 -26.37
C ASP A 452 10.53 -26.33 -24.97
N THR A 453 10.46 -25.37 -24.05
CA THR A 453 10.88 -25.58 -22.66
C THR A 453 9.93 -26.57 -21.96
N THR A 454 10.47 -27.60 -21.32
CA THR A 454 9.68 -28.66 -20.65
C THR A 454 9.83 -28.68 -19.14
N ASP A 455 10.91 -28.11 -18.62
CA ASP A 455 11.32 -28.23 -17.23
C ASP A 455 11.70 -26.86 -16.67
N VAL A 456 11.31 -26.60 -15.42
CA VAL A 456 11.72 -25.42 -14.65
C VAL A 456 12.18 -25.85 -13.26
N GLY A 457 13.20 -25.19 -12.72
CA GLY A 457 13.56 -25.31 -11.31
C GLY A 457 14.14 -24.01 -10.80
N CYS A 458 13.71 -23.61 -9.60
CA CYS A 458 14.08 -22.32 -9.05
C CYS A 458 14.73 -22.44 -7.66
N GLY A 459 15.43 -21.39 -7.27
CA GLY A 459 15.93 -21.16 -5.93
C GLY A 459 15.58 -19.73 -5.49
N ALA A 460 15.43 -19.52 -4.18
CA ALA A 460 15.17 -18.20 -3.63
C ALA A 460 16.07 -17.93 -2.41
N LYS A 461 16.46 -16.67 -2.23
CA LYS A 461 17.27 -16.21 -1.09
C LYS A 461 16.82 -14.82 -0.66
N LEU A 462 16.64 -14.63 0.64
CA LEU A 462 16.28 -13.33 1.19
C LEU A 462 17.49 -12.38 1.14
N CYS A 463 17.33 -11.24 0.49
CA CYS A 463 18.34 -10.20 0.45
C CYS A 463 18.30 -9.32 1.71
N PRO A 464 19.46 -8.99 2.30
CA PRO A 464 19.52 -8.09 3.45
C PRO A 464 19.08 -6.66 3.08
N GLY A 465 18.49 -5.93 4.03
CA GLY A 465 18.01 -4.55 3.82
C GLY A 465 16.62 -4.50 3.19
N ASN A 466 16.37 -3.53 2.32
CA ASN A 466 15.04 -3.27 1.73
C ASN A 466 14.78 -4.00 0.41
N TYR A 467 15.67 -4.92 -0.01
CA TYR A 467 15.62 -5.54 -1.34
C TYR A 467 14.64 -6.73 -1.45
N GLY A 468 14.24 -7.36 -0.34
CA GLY A 468 13.25 -8.46 -0.35
C GLY A 468 13.81 -9.80 -0.84
N TRP A 469 12.94 -10.66 -1.38
CA TRP A 469 13.34 -11.98 -1.90
C TRP A 469 14.01 -11.86 -3.28
N TYR A 470 15.13 -12.54 -3.44
CA TYR A 470 15.79 -12.74 -4.74
C TYR A 470 15.42 -14.14 -5.24
N LEU A 471 14.81 -14.22 -6.43
CA LEU A 471 14.45 -15.47 -7.10
C LEU A 471 15.34 -15.67 -8.33
N ALA A 472 15.83 -16.90 -8.51
CA ALA A 472 16.46 -17.36 -9.74
C ALA A 472 15.73 -18.62 -10.23
N CYS A 473 15.31 -18.63 -11.48
CA CYS A 473 14.64 -19.75 -12.12
C CYS A 473 15.40 -20.19 -13.36
N GLU A 474 15.62 -21.50 -13.47
CA GLU A 474 16.36 -22.15 -14.54
C GLU A 474 15.40 -23.00 -15.38
N TYR A 475 15.59 -22.98 -16.70
CA TYR A 475 14.69 -23.55 -17.69
C TYR A 475 15.43 -24.51 -18.63
N TRP A 476 14.81 -25.65 -18.93
CA TRP A 476 15.33 -26.62 -19.89
C TRP A 476 14.24 -27.22 -20.80
N PRO A 477 14.52 -27.37 -22.11
CA PRO A 477 15.55 -26.69 -22.90
C PRO A 477 15.53 -25.16 -22.72
N ARG A 478 16.68 -24.51 -22.86
CA ARG A 478 16.79 -23.05 -22.70
C ARG A 478 16.05 -22.31 -23.81
N GLY A 479 15.45 -21.18 -23.47
CA GLY A 479 14.78 -20.31 -24.42
C GLY A 479 15.70 -19.23 -24.97
N ASN A 480 15.10 -18.20 -25.57
CA ASN A 480 15.78 -17.04 -26.13
C ASN A 480 16.84 -17.36 -27.19
N ILE A 481 16.62 -18.43 -27.96
CA ILE A 481 17.51 -18.80 -29.06
C ILE A 481 17.28 -17.86 -30.25
N ILE A 482 18.32 -17.12 -30.62
CA ILE A 482 18.30 -16.21 -31.77
C ILE A 482 17.87 -16.98 -33.03
N GLY A 483 16.84 -16.46 -33.70
CA GLY A 483 16.27 -17.04 -34.91
C GLY A 483 15.08 -17.98 -34.69
N ALA A 484 14.74 -18.34 -33.45
CA ALA A 484 13.62 -19.25 -33.14
C ALA A 484 12.38 -18.55 -32.54
N PHE A 485 12.45 -17.25 -32.23
CA PHE A 485 11.38 -16.53 -31.52
C PHE A 485 10.01 -16.61 -32.19
N GLY A 486 9.95 -16.54 -33.52
CA GLY A 486 8.67 -16.59 -34.25
C GLY A 486 7.95 -17.93 -34.15
N ASP A 487 8.69 -19.01 -33.92
CA ASP A 487 8.12 -20.36 -33.75
C ASP A 487 7.86 -20.68 -32.28
N GLU A 488 8.52 -20.00 -31.35
CA GLU A 488 8.60 -20.36 -29.93
C GLU A 488 7.80 -19.43 -29.00
N VAL A 489 7.48 -18.22 -29.46
CA VAL A 489 6.76 -17.21 -28.67
C VAL A 489 5.51 -16.77 -29.45
N GLU A 490 4.37 -17.34 -29.08
CA GLU A 490 3.10 -16.98 -29.71
C GLU A 490 2.43 -15.79 -29.02
N ARG A 491 1.63 -15.05 -29.79
CA ARG A 491 0.69 -14.07 -29.24
C ARG A 491 -0.37 -14.78 -28.41
N GLU A 492 -0.86 -14.14 -27.36
CA GLU A 492 -1.93 -14.70 -26.53
C GLU A 492 -3.10 -15.20 -27.39
N SER A 493 -3.54 -16.42 -27.14
CA SER A 493 -4.72 -16.97 -27.81
C SER A 493 -5.96 -16.27 -27.25
N GLY A 494 -6.56 -15.41 -28.07
CA GLY A 494 -7.63 -14.54 -27.62
C GLY A 494 -8.85 -15.30 -27.09
N ALA A 495 -9.19 -15.04 -25.82
CA ALA A 495 -10.43 -14.30 -25.62
C ALA A 495 -10.24 -12.95 -26.35
N ALA A 496 -11.02 -12.75 -27.42
CA ALA A 496 -10.91 -11.69 -28.41
C ALA A 496 -10.23 -10.38 -27.95
N THR A 497 -9.18 -10.02 -28.67
CA THR A 497 -8.72 -8.65 -28.98
C THR A 497 -9.77 -7.55 -28.71
N LEU A 498 -9.60 -6.83 -27.61
CA LEU A 498 -9.92 -5.41 -27.53
C LEU A 498 -8.62 -4.62 -27.41
N ARG A 499 -7.99 -4.37 -28.56
CA ARG A 499 -7.30 -3.13 -28.96
C ARG A 499 -6.27 -3.41 -30.05
N GLY A 500 -6.74 -3.35 -31.29
CA GLY A 500 -5.91 -2.85 -32.38
C GLY A 500 -5.75 -1.34 -32.22
N LYS A 501 -4.51 -0.88 -32.26
CA LYS A 501 -4.10 0.52 -32.41
C LYS A 501 -4.98 1.22 -33.46
N LYS A 502 -5.78 2.22 -33.08
CA LYS A 502 -6.15 3.31 -33.98
C LYS A 502 -5.32 4.53 -33.60
N GLY A 503 -4.49 4.96 -34.53
CA GLY A 503 -3.62 6.11 -34.40
C GLY A 503 -4.41 7.40 -34.15
N VAL A 504 -3.76 8.31 -33.45
CA VAL A 504 -4.12 9.72 -33.36
C VAL A 504 -4.02 10.31 -34.77
N GLY A 505 -5.12 10.26 -35.52
CA GLY A 505 -5.15 10.70 -36.93
C GLY A 505 -6.52 10.58 -37.63
N GLU A 506 -7.45 9.75 -37.15
CA GLU A 506 -8.74 9.52 -37.82
C GLU A 506 -9.98 10.00 -37.05
N TRP A 507 -9.82 10.87 -36.03
CA TRP A 507 -10.93 11.40 -35.25
C TRP A 507 -11.56 12.70 -35.79
N ILE A 508 -11.13 13.20 -36.96
CA ILE A 508 -11.63 14.48 -37.51
C ILE A 508 -12.64 14.31 -38.68
N VAL A 509 -12.81 13.11 -39.25
CA VAL A 509 -13.66 12.95 -40.45
C VAL A 509 -15.04 12.32 -40.16
N GLU A 510 -15.19 11.52 -39.10
CA GLU A 510 -16.49 10.89 -38.78
C GLU A 510 -17.43 11.75 -37.89
N MET A 511 -16.90 12.75 -37.17
CA MET A 511 -17.75 13.71 -36.43
C MET A 511 -18.44 14.76 -37.31
N MET A 512 -17.98 14.98 -38.55
CA MET A 512 -18.60 15.94 -39.48
C MET A 512 -19.76 15.35 -40.30
N VAL A 513 -19.86 14.01 -40.40
CA VAL A 513 -20.96 13.37 -41.16
C VAL A 513 -22.18 13.09 -40.26
N VAL A 514 -21.99 12.86 -38.96
CA VAL A 514 -23.11 12.63 -38.02
C VAL A 514 -23.82 13.94 -37.64
N PHE A 515 -23.12 15.09 -37.66
CA PHE A 515 -23.76 16.40 -37.44
C PHE A 515 -24.54 16.93 -38.67
N ALA A 516 -24.26 16.43 -39.88
CA ALA A 516 -24.99 16.81 -41.08
C ALA A 516 -26.30 16.02 -41.30
N VAL A 517 -26.48 14.88 -40.63
CA VAL A 517 -27.69 14.03 -40.75
C VAL A 517 -28.72 14.30 -39.65
N MET A 518 -28.32 14.86 -38.49
CA MET A 518 -29.27 15.21 -37.41
C MET A 518 -29.93 16.60 -37.54
N VAL A 519 -29.47 17.47 -38.44
CA VAL A 519 -30.12 18.78 -38.71
C VAL A 519 -31.22 18.69 -39.78
N ALA A 520 -31.39 17.54 -40.45
CA ALA A 520 -32.41 17.34 -41.48
C ALA A 520 -33.70 16.63 -40.99
N TRP A 521 -33.83 16.33 -39.69
CA TRP A 521 -34.97 15.56 -39.15
C TRP A 521 -35.78 16.27 -38.05
N TRP A 522 -35.58 17.58 -37.83
CA TRP A 522 -36.41 18.42 -36.95
C TRP A 522 -36.91 19.66 -37.70
N GLY A 523 -37.67 19.43 -38.75
CA GLY A 523 -38.37 20.45 -39.51
C GLY A 523 -39.45 19.83 -40.38
N LEU A 524 -40.51 19.31 -39.74
CA LEU A 524 -41.88 19.06 -40.25
C LEU A 524 -42.57 18.00 -39.36
N ALA A 525 -43.29 18.46 -38.34
CA ALA A 525 -44.51 17.89 -37.71
C ALA A 525 -44.64 18.40 -36.28
#